data_AF-A0A4S2L6H0-F1
#
_entry.id   AF-A0A4S2L6H0-F1
#
_cell.length_a   1.000
_cell.length_b   1.000
_cell.length_c   1.000
_cell.angle_alpha   90.00
_cell.angle_beta   90.00
_cell.angle_gamma   90.00
#
_symmetry.space_group_name_H-M   'P 1'
#
loop_
_entity.id
_entity.type
_entity.pdbx_description
1 polymer ?
#
loop_
_entity_poly.entity_id
_entity_poly.type
_entity_poly.pdbx_seq_one_letter_code
_entity_poly.pdbx_strand_id
1 'polypeptide(L)'
;MIDEEVAKHLDLCLMEVVESFKLFDSTDERRKKLNIVRSLEHIGEQWVRELASDQRLTHRLSDKTGLCRLLVQGSTALGISSRSGDIDAVLLVPNFVDRDDFFSSFPSWLRKSGDISELAAVPDTFVPLIRIKVSGIQVDLVISRLATSYIPRRLDFEQTPGDLYRNMDAISVRSLSGLHLAYELKKMMLGHAHFLPMLRVIRTWVRARAIGSYVYGFPPSIAWTIMVVYICRRLGDNSQISTFCVCRRSSVCRTSEPAAERNSGKELLAPSSHGLSCLVYTFFAQFASWPWPHPVQIASIKVASDLNIFSWDPQLVISFLMFSVDLEHGRSCSNGTIYGITIGTFYC
;
A
#
# COMPACT_ATOMS: atom_id res chain seq x y z
N MET A 1 -9.01 -23.83 -30.29
CA MET A 1 -9.61 -24.23 -28.99
C MET A 1 -8.59 -24.74 -27.97
N ILE A 2 -7.40 -25.22 -28.35
CA ILE A 2 -6.44 -25.85 -27.41
C ILE A 2 -5.69 -24.81 -26.54
N ASP A 3 -5.26 -23.68 -27.09
CA ASP A 3 -4.36 -22.76 -26.36
C ASP A 3 -5.03 -22.00 -25.20
N GLU A 4 -6.31 -21.66 -25.32
CA GLU A 4 -7.02 -20.92 -24.27
C GLU A 4 -7.35 -21.82 -23.07
N GLU A 5 -7.67 -23.08 -23.31
CA GLU A 5 -7.94 -24.07 -22.28
C GLU A 5 -6.65 -24.43 -21.51
N VAL A 6 -5.53 -24.57 -22.23
CA VAL A 6 -4.20 -24.76 -21.63
C VAL A 6 -3.80 -23.55 -20.76
N ALA A 7 -4.03 -22.32 -21.23
CA ALA A 7 -3.72 -21.12 -20.46
C ALA A 7 -4.56 -21.04 -19.17
N LYS A 8 -5.86 -21.34 -19.24
CA LYS A 8 -6.74 -21.40 -18.06
C LYS A 8 -6.30 -22.49 -17.08
N HIS A 9 -5.91 -23.66 -17.58
CA HIS A 9 -5.40 -24.73 -16.74
C HIS A 9 -4.10 -24.33 -16.01
N LEU A 10 -3.18 -23.66 -16.71
CA LEU A 10 -1.94 -23.16 -16.11
C LEU A 10 -2.21 -22.11 -15.01
N ASP A 11 -3.17 -21.21 -15.22
CA ASP A 11 -3.60 -20.23 -14.23
C ASP A 11 -4.14 -20.91 -12.95
N LEU A 12 -4.92 -21.99 -13.11
CA LEU A 12 -5.43 -22.78 -11.99
C LEU A 12 -4.31 -23.48 -11.23
N CYS A 13 -3.42 -24.19 -11.91
CA CYS A 13 -2.29 -24.86 -11.28
C CYS A 13 -1.39 -23.88 -10.52
N LEU A 14 -1.17 -22.68 -11.08
CA LEU A 14 -0.39 -21.64 -10.42
C LEU A 14 -1.02 -21.20 -9.10
N MET A 15 -2.35 -21.04 -9.07
CA MET A 15 -3.09 -20.70 -7.85
C MET A 15 -3.13 -21.86 -6.84
N GLU A 16 -3.24 -23.11 -7.29
CA GLU A 16 -3.13 -24.29 -6.43
C GLU A 16 -1.76 -24.35 -5.72
N VAL A 17 -0.68 -24.08 -6.46
CA VAL A 17 0.66 -23.97 -5.89
C VAL A 17 0.69 -22.87 -4.84
N VAL A 18 0.20 -21.66 -5.14
CA VAL A 18 0.16 -20.55 -4.17
C VAL A 18 -0.59 -20.91 -2.89
N GLU A 19 -1.76 -21.53 -3.00
CA GLU A 19 -2.56 -21.92 -1.84
C GLU A 19 -1.90 -23.04 -1.01
N SER A 20 -1.12 -23.92 -1.65
CA SER A 20 -0.37 -24.98 -0.95
C SER A 20 0.66 -24.45 0.07
N PHE A 21 1.24 -23.26 -0.18
CA PHE A 21 2.18 -22.64 0.76
C PHE A 21 1.48 -22.05 1.99
N LYS A 22 0.14 -21.89 1.97
CA LYS A 22 -0.66 -21.34 3.08
C LYS A 22 -0.11 -20.01 3.62
N LEU A 23 0.37 -19.12 2.74
CA LEU A 23 1.01 -17.87 3.16
C LEU A 23 0.00 -16.81 3.59
N PHE A 24 -1.15 -16.75 2.92
CA PHE A 24 -2.13 -15.68 3.07
C PHE A 24 -3.22 -16.03 4.06
N ASP A 25 -3.83 -14.98 4.63
CA ASP A 25 -4.93 -15.12 5.58
C ASP A 25 -6.11 -15.91 5.02
N SER A 26 -6.47 -16.96 5.73
CA SER A 26 -7.80 -17.56 5.68
C SER A 26 -8.88 -16.60 6.17
N THR A 27 -10.13 -16.95 5.91
CA THR A 27 -11.29 -16.19 6.42
C THR A 27 -11.28 -16.07 7.95
N ASP A 28 -10.82 -17.10 8.66
CA ASP A 28 -10.78 -17.10 10.12
C ASP A 28 -9.66 -16.20 10.66
N GLU A 29 -8.47 -16.21 10.05
CA GLU A 29 -7.38 -15.29 10.42
C GLU A 29 -7.78 -13.84 10.17
N ARG A 30 -8.43 -13.56 9.03
CA ARG A 30 -8.96 -12.23 8.73
C ARG A 30 -9.99 -11.78 9.78
N ARG A 31 -10.88 -12.69 10.22
CA ARG A 31 -11.86 -12.41 11.27
C ARG A 31 -11.18 -12.14 12.62
N LYS A 32 -10.16 -12.91 12.98
CA LYS A 32 -9.35 -12.70 14.20
C LYS A 32 -8.68 -11.32 14.19
N LYS A 33 -7.97 -10.98 13.10
CA LYS A 33 -7.33 -9.66 12.95
C LYS A 33 -8.34 -8.51 13.02
N LEU A 34 -9.51 -8.67 12.40
CA LEU A 34 -10.58 -7.66 12.47
C LEU A 34 -11.11 -7.47 13.90
N ASN A 35 -11.26 -8.55 14.67
CA ASN A 35 -11.70 -8.47 16.06
C ASN A 35 -10.66 -7.77 16.94
N ILE A 36 -9.37 -8.02 16.71
CA ILE A 36 -8.27 -7.30 17.37
C ILE A 36 -8.37 -5.79 17.09
N VAL A 37 -8.50 -5.40 15.82
CA VAL A 37 -8.62 -3.99 15.43
C VAL A 37 -9.83 -3.33 16.11
N ARG A 38 -10.99 -3.98 16.14
CA ARG A 38 -12.20 -3.45 16.80
C ARG A 38 -12.02 -3.30 18.31
N SER A 39 -11.39 -4.27 18.95
CA SER A 39 -11.09 -4.23 20.39
C SER A 39 -10.15 -3.07 20.72
N LEU A 40 -9.09 -2.90 19.94
CA LEU A 40 -8.14 -1.81 20.11
C LEU A 40 -8.76 -0.44 19.82
N GLU A 41 -9.63 -0.33 18.82
CA GLU A 41 -10.40 0.90 18.55
C GLU A 41 -11.28 1.27 19.75
N HIS A 42 -11.96 0.30 20.35
CA HIS A 42 -12.77 0.52 21.55
C HIS A 42 -11.94 1.03 22.74
N ILE A 43 -10.76 0.44 22.98
CA ILE A 43 -9.82 0.90 24.02
C ILE A 43 -9.36 2.34 23.72
N GLY A 44 -9.04 2.63 22.46
CA GLY A 44 -8.68 3.99 22.01
C GLY A 44 -9.78 5.00 22.26
N GLU A 45 -11.04 4.65 22.00
CA GLU A 45 -12.17 5.56 22.22
C GLU A 45 -12.38 5.86 23.71
N GLN A 46 -12.17 4.87 24.59
CA GLN A 46 -12.24 5.07 26.05
C GLN A 46 -11.12 5.99 26.53
N TRP A 47 -9.90 5.76 26.07
CA TRP A 47 -8.74 6.60 26.37
C TRP A 47 -8.93 8.06 25.92
N VAL A 48 -9.33 8.30 24.67
CA VAL A 48 -9.55 9.66 24.17
C VAL A 48 -10.70 10.37 24.91
N ARG A 49 -11.72 9.61 25.36
CA ARG A 49 -12.81 10.16 26.18
C ARG A 49 -12.33 10.64 27.55
N GLU A 50 -11.42 9.91 28.18
CA GLU A 50 -10.80 10.31 29.45
C GLU A 50 -9.98 11.58 29.26
N LEU A 51 -9.09 11.63 28.24
CA LEU A 51 -8.31 12.83 27.93
C LEU A 51 -9.18 14.07 27.68
N ALA A 52 -10.26 13.91 26.90
CA ALA A 52 -11.19 15.00 26.64
C ALA A 52 -11.93 15.46 27.92
N SER A 53 -12.13 14.58 28.89
CA SER A 53 -12.74 14.90 30.18
C SER A 53 -11.77 15.69 31.06
N ASP A 54 -10.51 15.26 31.13
CA ASP A 54 -9.46 15.93 31.90
C ASP A 54 -9.19 17.34 31.38
N GLN A 55 -9.22 17.53 30.06
CA GLN A 55 -9.06 18.83 29.41
C GLN A 55 -10.34 19.69 29.40
N ARG A 56 -11.46 19.21 30.00
CA ARG A 56 -12.78 19.88 29.99
C ARG A 56 -13.32 20.18 28.57
N LEU A 57 -12.99 19.32 27.61
CA LEU A 57 -13.41 19.42 26.20
C LEU A 57 -14.62 18.56 25.86
N THR A 58 -15.27 17.92 26.85
CA THR A 58 -16.43 17.05 26.65
C THR A 58 -17.58 17.71 25.90
N HIS A 59 -17.81 19.01 26.11
CA HIS A 59 -18.84 19.77 25.38
C HIS A 59 -18.54 19.89 23.87
N ARG A 60 -17.29 19.71 23.43
CA ARG A 60 -16.89 19.73 22.02
C ARG A 60 -17.03 18.37 21.34
N LEU A 61 -17.28 17.32 22.12
CA LEU A 61 -17.53 15.97 21.61
C LEU A 61 -18.98 15.91 21.13
N SER A 62 -19.19 15.85 19.82
CA SER A 62 -20.53 15.56 19.29
C SER A 62 -20.77 14.05 19.32
N ASP A 63 -21.90 13.61 19.87
CA ASP A 63 -22.34 12.20 19.84
C ASP A 63 -22.41 11.59 18.43
N LYS A 64 -22.43 12.43 17.39
CA LYS A 64 -22.53 12.00 15.98
C LYS A 64 -21.17 11.70 15.31
N THR A 65 -20.06 12.06 15.96
CA THR A 65 -18.69 11.91 15.44
C THR A 65 -17.85 10.98 16.32
N GLY A 66 -17.01 10.14 15.71
CA GLY A 66 -16.13 9.24 16.46
C GLY A 66 -15.03 10.03 17.19
N LEU A 67 -14.65 9.58 18.39
CA LEU A 67 -13.60 10.19 19.21
C LEU A 67 -12.20 9.86 18.67
N CYS A 68 -12.01 8.64 18.20
CA CYS A 68 -10.83 8.20 17.48
C CYS A 68 -11.26 7.25 16.36
N ARG A 69 -10.30 6.77 15.58
CA ARG A 69 -10.52 5.63 14.70
C ARG A 69 -9.24 4.86 14.45
N LEU A 70 -9.31 3.53 14.48
CA LEU A 70 -8.17 2.68 14.14
C LEU A 70 -8.31 2.18 12.70
N LEU A 71 -7.33 2.50 11.84
CA LEU A 71 -7.31 2.07 10.45
C LEU A 71 -6.12 1.16 10.19
N VAL A 72 -6.37 0.07 9.48
CA VAL A 72 -5.31 -0.89 9.12
C VAL A 72 -4.53 -0.38 7.91
N GLN A 73 -3.22 -0.58 7.94
CA GLN A 73 -2.26 -0.15 6.92
C GLN A 73 -1.55 -1.36 6.28
N GLY A 74 -0.57 -1.07 5.43
CA GLY A 74 0.37 -2.06 4.92
C GLY A 74 -0.27 -3.19 4.11
N SER A 75 0.27 -4.40 4.27
CA SER A 75 -0.15 -5.58 3.51
C SER A 75 -1.62 -5.96 3.80
N THR A 76 -2.08 -5.71 5.02
CA THR A 76 -3.45 -5.99 5.42
C THR A 76 -4.43 -5.03 4.78
N ALA A 77 -4.08 -3.74 4.66
CA ALA A 77 -4.87 -2.80 3.89
C ALA A 77 -5.00 -3.25 2.43
N LEU A 78 -3.93 -3.75 1.80
CA LEU A 78 -3.94 -4.23 0.40
C LEU A 78 -4.65 -5.58 0.17
N GLY A 79 -5.10 -6.27 1.23
CA GLY A 79 -5.77 -7.58 1.10
C GLY A 79 -4.82 -8.76 0.85
N ILE A 80 -3.53 -8.56 1.10
CA ILE A 80 -2.46 -9.57 0.93
C ILE A 80 -1.75 -9.87 2.26
N SER A 81 -2.49 -9.73 3.36
CA SER A 81 -2.00 -10.06 4.70
C SER A 81 -1.61 -11.54 4.79
N SER A 82 -0.53 -11.80 5.54
CA SER A 82 0.02 -13.14 5.74
C SER A 82 -0.46 -13.71 7.08
N ARG A 83 -0.60 -15.04 7.19
CA ARG A 83 -1.13 -15.70 8.40
C ARG A 83 -0.37 -15.35 9.68
N SER A 84 0.96 -15.34 9.56
CA SER A 84 1.90 -14.95 10.62
C SER A 84 2.34 -13.49 10.51
N GLY A 85 1.64 -12.70 9.70
CA GLY A 85 1.98 -11.31 9.44
C GLY A 85 1.36 -10.38 10.47
N ASP A 86 2.10 -9.32 10.75
CA ASP A 86 1.75 -8.30 11.72
C ASP A 86 0.57 -7.45 11.22
N ILE A 87 -0.11 -6.78 12.16
CA ILE A 87 -1.11 -5.76 11.86
C ILE A 87 -0.44 -4.39 11.99
N ASP A 88 -0.16 -3.74 10.88
CA ASP A 88 0.15 -2.32 10.87
C ASP A 88 -1.15 -1.52 11.02
N ALA A 89 -1.26 -0.66 12.02
CA ALA A 89 -2.46 0.15 12.22
C ALA A 89 -2.16 1.57 12.69
N VAL A 90 -2.93 2.54 12.19
CA VAL A 90 -2.86 3.95 12.56
C VAL A 90 -4.09 4.35 13.37
N LEU A 91 -3.86 4.86 14.57
CA LEU A 91 -4.88 5.46 15.41
C LEU A 91 -5.02 6.94 15.04
N LEU A 92 -6.15 7.29 14.43
CA LEU A 92 -6.53 8.67 14.14
C LEU A 92 -7.08 9.31 15.41
N VAL A 93 -6.48 10.43 15.81
CA VAL A 93 -6.91 11.20 16.97
C VAL A 93 -7.15 12.67 16.63
N PRO A 94 -8.04 13.37 17.37
CA PRO A 94 -8.26 14.80 17.19
C PRO A 94 -7.05 15.64 17.61
N ASN A 95 -7.07 16.92 17.24
CA ASN A 95 -5.98 17.86 17.50
C ASN A 95 -5.63 18.10 18.98
N PHE A 96 -6.52 17.80 19.93
CA PHE A 96 -6.28 17.99 21.37
C PHE A 96 -5.54 16.82 22.03
N VAL A 97 -5.34 15.71 21.32
CA VAL A 97 -4.60 14.55 21.83
C VAL A 97 -3.14 14.71 21.46
N ASP A 98 -2.26 14.77 22.47
CA ASP A 98 -0.83 14.92 22.25
C ASP A 98 -0.15 13.55 22.05
N ARG A 99 0.96 13.56 21.30
CA ARG A 99 1.75 12.34 21.07
C ARG A 99 2.34 11.80 22.37
N ASP A 100 2.67 12.68 23.31
CA ASP A 100 3.21 12.26 24.60
C ASP A 100 2.15 11.51 25.42
N ASP A 101 0.87 11.86 25.31
CA ASP A 101 -0.22 11.09 25.93
C ASP A 101 -0.30 9.67 25.34
N PHE A 102 -0.08 9.53 24.04
CA PHE A 102 -0.06 8.22 23.37
C PHE A 102 1.07 7.33 23.88
N PHE A 103 2.21 7.87 24.28
CA PHE A 103 3.31 7.07 24.83
C PHE A 103 3.30 6.96 26.36
N SER A 104 2.66 7.89 27.06
CA SER A 104 2.62 7.90 28.53
C SER A 104 1.38 7.22 29.11
N SER A 105 0.17 7.59 28.68
CA SER A 105 -1.09 7.14 29.27
C SER A 105 -1.74 5.99 28.51
N PHE A 106 -1.69 5.97 27.18
CA PHE A 106 -2.33 4.92 26.37
C PHE A 106 -1.80 3.49 26.66
N PRO A 107 -0.50 3.26 26.95
CA PRO A 107 -0.02 1.94 27.36
C PRO A 107 -0.73 1.38 28.60
N SER A 108 -1.13 2.23 29.54
CA SER A 108 -1.88 1.81 30.73
C SER A 108 -3.28 1.32 30.36
N TRP A 109 -3.93 1.95 29.38
CA TRP A 109 -5.21 1.53 28.84
C TRP A 109 -5.13 0.21 28.11
N LEU A 110 -4.10 0.02 27.27
CA LEU A 110 -3.86 -1.23 26.57
C LEU A 110 -3.69 -2.40 27.56
N ARG A 111 -2.92 -2.20 28.65
CA ARG A 111 -2.71 -3.22 29.70
C ARG A 111 -3.98 -3.65 30.46
N LYS A 112 -5.08 -2.89 30.38
CA LYS A 112 -6.36 -3.31 30.99
C LYS A 112 -6.98 -4.49 30.23
N SER A 113 -6.59 -4.72 28.98
CA SER A 113 -7.06 -5.86 28.19
C SER A 113 -6.24 -7.12 28.49
N GLY A 114 -6.93 -8.18 28.92
CA GLY A 114 -6.31 -9.49 29.20
C GLY A 114 -5.78 -10.22 27.97
N ASP A 115 -6.12 -9.77 26.76
CA ASP A 115 -5.67 -10.37 25.51
C ASP A 115 -4.27 -9.93 25.07
N ILE A 116 -3.72 -8.88 25.71
CA ILE A 116 -2.42 -8.29 25.37
C ILE A 116 -1.33 -8.94 26.22
N SER A 117 -0.44 -9.69 25.55
CA SER A 117 0.64 -10.46 26.18
C SER A 117 1.98 -9.72 26.22
N GLU A 118 2.25 -8.86 25.24
CA GLU A 118 3.49 -8.10 25.13
C GLU A 118 3.13 -6.65 24.75
N LEU A 119 3.88 -5.68 25.30
CA LEU A 119 3.71 -4.25 25.00
C LEU A 119 5.06 -3.53 25.12
N ALA A 120 5.45 -2.82 24.06
CA ALA A 120 6.64 -1.97 24.02
C ALA A 120 6.34 -0.65 23.30
N ALA A 121 6.56 0.47 23.98
CA ALA A 121 6.53 1.80 23.37
C ALA A 121 7.90 2.10 22.76
N VAL A 122 7.92 2.58 21.51
CA VAL A 122 9.14 2.87 20.74
C VAL A 122 9.05 4.29 20.17
N PRO A 123 9.26 5.33 21.00
CA PRO A 123 9.12 6.72 20.60
C PRO A 123 10.27 7.20 19.69
N ASP A 124 11.47 6.63 19.84
CA ASP A 124 12.70 7.09 19.18
C ASP A 124 12.94 6.43 17.81
N THR A 125 11.96 6.56 16.90
CA THR A 125 12.06 6.03 15.53
C THR A 125 11.50 7.00 14.50
N PHE A 126 11.77 6.75 13.22
CA PHE A 126 11.29 7.59 12.12
C PHE A 126 9.76 7.74 12.08
N VAL A 127 9.03 6.68 12.46
CA VAL A 127 7.59 6.70 12.73
C VAL A 127 7.36 6.09 14.10
N PRO A 128 7.23 6.91 15.16
CA PRO A 128 7.02 6.45 16.53
C PRO A 128 5.82 5.50 16.65
N LEU A 129 6.00 4.39 17.36
CA LEU A 129 4.97 3.35 17.45
C LEU A 129 4.91 2.66 18.82
N ILE A 130 3.77 2.08 19.15
CA ILE A 130 3.61 1.10 20.23
C ILE A 130 3.44 -0.28 19.59
N ARG A 131 4.35 -1.19 19.89
CA ARG A 131 4.26 -2.59 19.47
C ARG A 131 3.59 -3.41 20.56
N ILE A 132 2.55 -4.13 20.21
CA ILE A 132 1.83 -5.03 21.12
C ILE A 132 1.65 -6.41 20.51
N LYS A 133 1.38 -7.41 21.35
CA LYS A 133 1.00 -8.75 20.91
C LYS A 133 -0.34 -9.16 21.51
N VAL A 134 -1.36 -9.22 20.66
CA VAL A 134 -2.75 -9.50 21.02
C VAL A 134 -3.09 -10.91 20.55
N SER A 135 -3.40 -11.82 21.49
CA SER A 135 -3.73 -13.22 21.17
C SER A 135 -2.70 -13.90 20.26
N GLY A 136 -1.42 -13.60 20.46
CA GLY A 136 -0.29 -14.13 19.69
C GLY A 136 0.02 -13.41 18.36
N ILE A 137 -0.79 -12.43 17.95
CA ILE A 137 -0.58 -11.64 16.73
C ILE A 137 0.07 -10.30 17.09
N GLN A 138 1.18 -9.95 16.43
CA GLN A 138 1.84 -8.68 16.61
C GLN A 138 1.05 -7.55 15.94
N VAL A 139 0.95 -6.40 16.61
CA VAL A 139 0.32 -5.19 16.11
C VAL A 139 1.27 -4.03 16.35
N ASP A 140 1.59 -3.31 15.28
CA ASP A 140 2.37 -2.08 15.32
C ASP A 140 1.40 -0.90 15.21
N LEU A 141 1.20 -0.19 16.33
CA LEU A 141 0.28 0.94 16.46
C LEU A 141 1.03 2.26 16.31
N VAL A 142 0.72 3.01 15.26
CA VAL A 142 1.18 4.40 15.08
C VAL A 142 0.03 5.37 15.36
N ILE A 143 0.36 6.63 15.68
CA ILE A 143 -0.63 7.68 15.92
C ILE A 143 -0.57 8.76 14.83
N SER A 144 -1.74 9.18 14.36
CA SER A 144 -1.87 10.34 13.48
C SER A 144 -2.84 11.35 14.07
N ARG A 145 -2.33 12.51 14.44
CA ARG A 145 -3.13 13.62 14.96
C ARG A 145 -3.66 14.47 13.80
N LEU A 146 -4.98 14.49 13.63
CA LEU A 146 -5.63 15.33 12.63
C LEU A 146 -5.68 16.79 13.11
N ALA A 147 -5.77 17.74 12.18
CA ALA A 147 -5.93 19.17 12.52
C ALA A 147 -7.32 19.51 13.09
N THR A 148 -8.29 18.62 12.94
CA THR A 148 -9.69 18.78 13.39
C THR A 148 -9.88 18.33 14.82
N SER A 149 -10.87 18.90 15.52
CA SER A 149 -11.28 18.46 16.86
C SER A 149 -12.22 17.25 16.87
N TYR A 150 -12.42 16.61 15.71
CA TYR A 150 -13.25 15.43 15.52
C TYR A 150 -12.61 14.50 14.48
N ILE A 151 -12.98 13.21 14.49
CA ILE A 151 -12.55 12.26 13.45
C ILE A 151 -13.66 12.08 12.41
N PRO A 152 -13.37 12.28 11.10
CA PRO A 152 -14.34 12.07 10.05
C PRO A 152 -14.72 10.59 9.91
N ARG A 153 -15.98 10.32 9.54
CA ARG A 153 -16.48 8.95 9.32
C ARG A 153 -15.81 8.21 8.18
N ARG A 154 -15.13 8.90 7.27
CA ARG A 154 -14.26 8.34 6.22
C ARG A 154 -13.20 9.39 5.96
N LEU A 155 -11.94 8.96 5.86
CA LEU A 155 -10.90 9.81 5.29
C LEU A 155 -11.13 9.83 3.77
N ASP A 156 -11.17 11.03 3.21
CA ASP A 156 -11.28 11.22 1.78
C ASP A 156 -9.91 11.56 1.22
N PHE A 157 -9.29 10.53 0.63
CA PHE A 157 -7.99 10.60 -0.03
C PHE A 157 -8.07 11.18 -1.45
N GLU A 158 -9.26 11.50 -1.97
CA GLU A 158 -9.41 12.14 -3.28
C GLU A 158 -9.20 13.65 -3.24
N GLN A 159 -9.25 14.25 -2.06
CA GLN A 159 -8.91 15.64 -1.83
C GLN A 159 -7.45 15.93 -2.20
N THR A 160 -7.13 17.21 -2.41
CA THR A 160 -5.74 17.60 -2.63
C THR A 160 -4.90 17.25 -1.39
N PRO A 161 -3.61 16.89 -1.55
CA PRO A 161 -2.73 16.68 -0.40
C PRO A 161 -2.75 17.89 0.56
N GLY A 162 -2.78 19.10 0.00
CA GLY A 162 -2.85 20.37 0.74
C GLY A 162 -4.10 20.51 1.62
N ASP A 163 -5.23 19.93 1.22
CA ASP A 163 -6.45 19.86 2.03
C ASP A 163 -6.40 18.72 3.07
N LEU A 164 -5.98 17.52 2.64
CA LEU A 164 -5.96 16.34 3.49
C LEU A 164 -4.97 16.45 4.66
N TYR A 165 -3.79 17.02 4.39
CA TYR A 165 -2.69 17.13 5.35
C TYR A 165 -2.54 18.54 5.95
N ARG A 166 -3.51 19.42 5.71
CA ARG A 166 -3.47 20.81 6.20
C ARG A 166 -3.24 20.84 7.70
N ASN A 167 -2.22 21.58 8.15
CA ASN A 167 -1.86 21.77 9.56
C ASN A 167 -1.56 20.48 10.33
N MET A 168 -1.27 19.37 9.65
CA MET A 168 -0.76 18.16 10.28
C MET A 168 0.76 18.24 10.43
N ASP A 169 1.29 17.71 11.53
CA ASP A 169 2.73 17.63 11.71
C ASP A 169 3.33 16.48 10.87
N ALA A 170 4.64 16.58 10.62
CA ALA A 170 5.42 15.64 9.81
C ALA A 170 5.18 14.16 10.14
N ILE A 171 5.13 13.84 11.44
CA ILE A 171 5.02 12.47 11.93
C ILE A 171 3.59 11.96 11.72
N SER A 172 2.57 12.81 11.90
CA SER A 172 1.18 12.43 11.61
C SER A 172 0.97 12.18 10.10
N VAL A 173 1.57 13.02 9.24
CA VAL A 173 1.56 12.79 7.78
C VAL A 173 2.25 11.46 7.42
N ARG A 174 3.44 11.21 7.97
CA ARG A 174 4.17 9.94 7.81
C ARG A 174 3.33 8.75 8.27
N SER A 175 2.66 8.87 9.40
CA SER A 175 1.80 7.82 9.96
C SER A 175 0.59 7.51 9.09
N LEU A 176 0.12 8.45 8.25
CA LEU A 176 -0.94 8.20 7.26
C LEU A 176 -0.45 7.67 5.91
N SER A 177 0.85 7.79 5.62
CA SER A 177 1.42 7.54 4.30
C SER A 177 1.13 6.12 3.78
N GLY A 178 1.26 5.11 4.63
CA GLY A 178 0.97 3.71 4.27
C GLY A 178 -0.51 3.46 3.94
N LEU A 179 -1.42 4.17 4.61
CA LEU A 179 -2.86 4.09 4.32
C LEU A 179 -3.21 4.78 3.00
N HIS A 180 -2.66 5.97 2.76
CA HIS A 180 -2.85 6.70 1.51
C HIS A 180 -2.29 5.89 0.32
N LEU A 181 -1.09 5.33 0.46
CA LEU A 181 -0.50 4.45 -0.55
C LEU A 181 -1.40 3.24 -0.87
N ALA A 182 -1.93 2.57 0.16
CA ALA A 182 -2.83 1.45 -0.04
C ALA A 182 -4.13 1.87 -0.75
N TYR A 183 -4.66 3.07 -0.44
CA TYR A 183 -5.81 3.64 -1.14
C TYR A 183 -5.50 3.88 -2.63
N GLU A 184 -4.40 4.56 -2.93
CA GLU A 184 -4.00 4.87 -4.31
C GLU A 184 -3.76 3.60 -5.13
N LEU A 185 -3.05 2.60 -4.58
CA LEU A 185 -2.84 1.32 -5.26
C LEU A 185 -4.16 0.59 -5.54
N LYS A 186 -5.09 0.57 -4.57
CA LYS A 186 -6.41 -0.05 -4.78
C LYS A 186 -7.22 0.68 -5.85
N LYS A 187 -7.25 2.00 -5.81
CA LYS A 187 -7.93 2.84 -6.81
C LYS A 187 -7.36 2.57 -8.20
N MET A 188 -6.03 2.56 -8.31
CA MET A 188 -5.30 2.30 -9.53
C MET A 188 -5.54 0.89 -10.10
N MET A 189 -5.74 -0.10 -9.22
CA MET A 189 -6.00 -1.50 -9.56
C MET A 189 -7.48 -1.86 -9.65
N LEU A 190 -8.38 -0.90 -9.49
CA LEU A 190 -9.82 -1.14 -9.68
C LEU A 190 -10.06 -1.66 -11.11
N GLY A 191 -10.80 -2.77 -11.24
CA GLY A 191 -11.04 -3.42 -12.53
C GLY A 191 -9.95 -4.40 -13.00
N HIS A 192 -8.78 -4.45 -12.36
CA HIS A 192 -7.71 -5.39 -12.71
C HIS A 192 -7.88 -6.73 -11.97
N ALA A 193 -8.69 -7.63 -12.54
CA ALA A 193 -9.07 -8.91 -11.90
C ALA A 193 -7.88 -9.78 -11.45
N HIS A 194 -6.77 -9.71 -12.18
CA HIS A 194 -5.57 -10.51 -11.90
C HIS A 194 -4.55 -9.83 -10.97
N PHE A 195 -4.77 -8.60 -10.50
CA PHE A 195 -3.82 -7.89 -9.63
C PHE A 195 -3.53 -8.68 -8.33
N LEU A 196 -4.56 -9.04 -7.57
CA LEU A 196 -4.39 -9.78 -6.32
C LEU A 196 -3.82 -11.20 -6.54
N PRO A 197 -4.33 -12.01 -7.49
CA PRO A 197 -3.72 -13.29 -7.82
C PRO A 197 -2.23 -13.17 -8.19
N MET A 198 -1.87 -12.22 -9.06
CA MET A 198 -0.48 -12.00 -9.47
C MET A 198 0.40 -11.59 -8.30
N LEU A 199 -0.09 -10.66 -7.47
CA LEU A 199 0.64 -10.24 -6.27
C LEU A 199 0.87 -11.41 -5.30
N ARG A 200 -0.10 -12.33 -5.16
CA ARG A 200 0.07 -13.55 -4.35
C ARG A 200 1.14 -14.48 -4.93
N VAL A 201 1.16 -14.67 -6.25
CA VAL A 201 2.19 -15.47 -6.93
C VAL A 201 3.58 -14.87 -6.68
N ILE A 202 3.76 -13.57 -6.96
CA ILE A 202 5.06 -12.90 -6.80
C ILE A 202 5.51 -12.93 -5.35
N ARG A 203 4.63 -12.69 -4.37
CA ARG A 203 4.98 -12.79 -2.94
C ARG A 203 5.38 -14.20 -2.51
N THR A 204 4.71 -15.21 -3.04
CA THR A 204 5.04 -16.61 -2.79
C THR A 204 6.43 -16.94 -3.33
N TRP A 205 6.73 -16.49 -4.55
CA TRP A 205 8.05 -16.62 -5.15
C TRP A 205 9.13 -15.88 -4.36
N VAL A 206 8.91 -14.61 -3.99
CA VAL A 206 9.84 -13.81 -3.16
C VAL A 206 10.19 -14.53 -1.85
N ARG A 207 9.18 -15.09 -1.17
CA ARG A 207 9.37 -15.86 0.06
C ARG A 207 10.15 -17.14 -0.19
N ALA A 208 9.80 -17.91 -1.21
CA ALA A 208 10.49 -19.16 -1.56
C ALA A 208 11.94 -18.93 -1.96
N ARG A 209 12.28 -17.76 -2.51
CA ARG A 209 13.64 -17.37 -2.90
C ARG A 209 14.41 -16.62 -1.81
N ALA A 210 13.78 -16.30 -0.68
CA ALA A 210 14.36 -15.52 0.42
C ALA A 210 14.90 -14.13 -0.01
N ILE A 211 14.24 -13.45 -0.95
CA ILE A 211 14.64 -12.14 -1.51
C ILE A 211 13.71 -10.99 -1.10
N GLY A 212 13.12 -11.07 0.09
CA GLY A 212 12.07 -10.14 0.55
C GLY A 212 12.48 -9.17 1.67
N SER A 213 13.77 -9.09 1.99
CA SER A 213 14.25 -8.35 3.17
C SER A 213 15.17 -7.20 2.78
N TYR A 214 14.72 -5.97 3.07
CA TYR A 214 15.50 -4.75 2.91
C TYR A 214 16.80 -4.76 3.72
N VAL A 215 16.79 -5.36 4.91
CA VAL A 215 17.99 -5.48 5.78
C VAL A 215 19.14 -6.21 5.07
N TYR A 216 18.82 -7.08 4.11
CA TYR A 216 19.81 -7.83 3.33
C TYR A 216 20.01 -7.25 1.91
N GLY A 217 19.60 -6.01 1.67
CA GLY A 217 19.75 -5.33 0.37
C GLY A 217 18.72 -5.71 -0.69
N PHE A 218 17.72 -6.54 -0.36
CA PHE A 218 16.66 -6.93 -1.30
C PHE A 218 15.47 -5.94 -1.29
N PRO A 219 14.64 -5.96 -2.34
CA PRO A 219 13.44 -5.12 -2.38
C PRO A 219 12.51 -5.36 -1.19
N PRO A 220 12.05 -4.29 -0.50
CA PRO A 220 11.02 -4.43 0.52
C PRO A 220 9.70 -4.88 -0.10
N SER A 221 8.81 -5.41 0.73
CA SER A 221 7.48 -5.90 0.33
C SER A 221 6.70 -4.94 -0.59
N ILE A 222 6.76 -3.63 -0.32
CA ILE A 222 6.06 -2.63 -1.13
C ILE A 222 6.65 -2.46 -2.54
N ALA A 223 7.96 -2.68 -2.71
CA ALA A 223 8.61 -2.55 -4.00
C ALA A 223 8.11 -3.61 -4.98
N TRP A 224 8.00 -4.86 -4.52
CA TRP A 224 7.41 -5.95 -5.29
C TRP A 224 5.95 -5.66 -5.68
N THR A 225 5.17 -5.05 -4.79
CA THR A 225 3.80 -4.63 -5.08
C THR A 225 3.73 -3.62 -6.22
N ILE A 226 4.55 -2.57 -6.17
CA ILE A 226 4.58 -1.53 -7.22
C ILE A 226 5.02 -2.13 -8.56
N MET A 227 5.98 -3.06 -8.57
CA MET A 227 6.38 -3.79 -9.78
C MET A 227 5.23 -4.61 -10.37
N VAL A 228 4.41 -5.25 -9.53
CA VAL A 228 3.19 -5.96 -9.98
C VAL A 228 2.17 -4.97 -10.54
N VAL A 229 1.92 -3.85 -9.85
CA VAL A 229 1.02 -2.78 -10.32
C VAL A 229 1.46 -2.25 -11.68
N TYR A 230 2.77 -2.04 -11.89
CA TYR A 230 3.31 -1.60 -13.17
C TYR A 230 2.94 -2.54 -14.31
N ILE A 231 3.12 -3.85 -14.14
CA ILE A 231 2.76 -4.85 -15.15
C ILE A 231 1.26 -4.87 -15.39
N CYS A 232 0.45 -4.86 -14.33
CA CYS A 232 -1.01 -4.83 -14.45
C CYS A 232 -1.51 -3.62 -15.25
N ARG A 233 -0.98 -2.41 -15.02
CA ARG A 233 -1.38 -1.20 -15.76
C ARG A 233 -0.97 -1.28 -17.22
N ARG A 234 0.30 -1.61 -17.46
CA ARG A 234 0.87 -1.60 -18.81
C ARG A 234 0.14 -2.56 -19.75
N LEU A 235 -0.32 -3.70 -19.22
CA LEU A 235 -1.07 -4.72 -19.97
C LEU A 235 -2.59 -4.52 -19.93
N GLY A 236 -3.12 -3.78 -18.95
CA GLY A 236 -4.54 -3.41 -18.88
C GLY A 236 -4.93 -2.28 -19.84
N ASP A 237 -4.02 -1.35 -20.11
CA ASP A 237 -4.30 -0.12 -20.89
C ASP A 237 -4.16 -0.31 -22.42
N ASN A 238 -4.26 -1.53 -22.97
CA ASN A 238 -4.19 -1.81 -24.43
C ASN A 238 -2.95 -1.24 -25.15
N SER A 239 -1.83 -1.02 -24.45
CA SER A 239 -0.57 -0.68 -25.11
C SER A 239 0.05 -1.94 -25.71
N GLN A 240 0.23 -1.95 -27.04
CA GLN A 240 0.82 -3.04 -27.81
C GLN A 240 2.18 -3.45 -27.24
N ILE A 241 2.20 -4.42 -26.33
CA ILE A 241 3.40 -5.21 -26.07
C ILE A 241 3.41 -6.30 -27.14
N SER A 242 4.38 -6.22 -28.05
CA SER A 242 4.65 -7.25 -29.05
C SER A 242 4.76 -8.58 -28.32
N THR A 243 3.71 -9.37 -28.47
CA THR A 243 3.45 -10.51 -27.62
C THR A 243 4.46 -11.60 -27.95
N PHE A 244 5.47 -11.80 -27.09
CA PHE A 244 6.08 -13.12 -26.92
C PHE A 244 5.10 -13.98 -26.11
N CYS A 245 3.93 -14.22 -26.71
CA CYS A 245 3.03 -15.27 -26.24
C CYS A 245 3.71 -16.57 -26.59
N VAL A 246 4.00 -17.36 -25.56
CA VAL A 246 4.55 -18.72 -25.67
C VAL A 246 3.67 -19.61 -26.60
N CYS A 247 2.43 -19.20 -26.91
CA CYS A 247 1.50 -19.95 -27.77
C CYS A 247 1.38 -19.48 -29.25
N ARG A 248 2.12 -18.48 -29.74
CA ARG A 248 2.08 -18.14 -31.19
C ARG A 248 3.33 -18.62 -31.93
N ARG A 249 3.42 -19.93 -32.15
CA ARG A 249 4.14 -20.46 -33.31
C ARG A 249 3.12 -20.83 -34.37
N SER A 250 2.99 -20.01 -35.42
CA SER A 250 2.64 -20.43 -36.78
C SER A 250 2.79 -19.27 -37.77
N SER A 251 3.76 -19.45 -38.66
CA SER A 251 3.89 -18.99 -40.05
C SER A 251 2.66 -18.32 -40.70
N VAL A 252 2.87 -17.22 -41.44
CA VAL A 252 2.73 -17.09 -42.91
C VAL A 252 3.18 -15.68 -43.36
N CYS A 253 3.90 -15.62 -44.48
CA CYS A 253 4.45 -14.43 -45.13
C CYS A 253 3.45 -13.69 -46.06
N ARG A 254 3.85 -12.45 -46.46
CA ARG A 254 3.45 -11.64 -47.64
C ARG A 254 2.12 -10.85 -47.49
N THR A 255 1.91 -9.64 -48.01
CA THR A 255 2.66 -8.61 -48.78
C THR A 255 1.82 -7.31 -48.74
N SER A 256 2.44 -6.18 -49.05
CA SER A 256 1.93 -4.79 -49.16
C SER A 256 0.74 -4.52 -50.10
N GLU A 257 -0.21 -3.65 -49.71
CA GLU A 257 -0.66 -2.37 -50.37
C GLU A 257 -2.02 -1.81 -49.82
N PRO A 258 -2.41 -0.52 -50.07
CA PRO A 258 -3.08 0.32 -49.05
C PRO A 258 -4.56 0.71 -49.28
N ALA A 259 -5.16 1.19 -48.17
CA ALA A 259 -6.25 2.16 -47.95
C ALA A 259 -7.61 2.04 -48.69
N ALA A 260 -8.68 1.84 -47.91
CA ALA A 260 -10.02 2.39 -48.18
C ALA A 260 -10.82 2.60 -46.88
N GLU A 261 -11.47 3.77 -46.79
CA GLU A 261 -12.29 4.27 -45.68
C GLU A 261 -13.68 3.63 -45.57
N ARG A 262 -14.22 3.73 -44.34
CA ARG A 262 -15.64 3.73 -43.90
C ARG A 262 -16.40 2.39 -43.86
N ASN A 263 -16.74 1.95 -42.65
CA ASN A 263 -18.07 2.27 -42.10
C ASN A 263 -18.22 1.91 -40.61
N SER A 264 -19.06 2.73 -39.98
CA SER A 264 -19.57 2.64 -38.61
C SER A 264 -20.17 1.27 -38.26
N GLY A 265 -19.59 0.64 -37.24
CA GLY A 265 -20.16 -0.48 -36.50
C GLY A 265 -19.63 -0.40 -35.07
N LYS A 266 -20.53 -0.53 -34.08
CA LYS A 266 -20.19 -0.56 -32.65
C LYS A 266 -19.07 -1.58 -32.40
N GLU A 267 -17.86 -1.10 -32.18
CA GLU A 267 -16.78 -1.90 -31.62
C GLU A 267 -17.12 -2.12 -30.14
N LEU A 268 -17.78 -3.24 -29.84
CA LEU A 268 -17.72 -3.80 -28.50
C LEU A 268 -16.23 -4.11 -28.26
N LEU A 269 -15.56 -3.29 -27.45
CA LEU A 269 -14.21 -3.60 -26.96
C LEU A 269 -14.25 -4.97 -26.28
N ALA A 270 -13.78 -6.00 -26.99
CA ALA A 270 -13.51 -7.29 -26.39
C ALA A 270 -12.34 -7.12 -25.40
N PRO A 271 -12.47 -7.50 -24.12
CA PRO A 271 -11.35 -7.45 -23.21
C PRO A 271 -10.43 -8.61 -23.58
N SER A 272 -9.34 -8.33 -24.27
CA SER A 272 -8.23 -9.28 -24.34
C SER A 272 -7.51 -9.27 -22.98
N SER A 273 -8.21 -9.72 -21.93
CA SER A 273 -7.64 -9.85 -20.59
C SER A 273 -6.61 -10.97 -20.63
N HIS A 274 -5.33 -10.62 -20.59
CA HIS A 274 -4.23 -11.56 -20.47
C HIS A 274 -4.42 -12.43 -19.22
N GLY A 275 -4.26 -13.75 -19.36
CA GLY A 275 -4.32 -14.70 -18.24
C GLY A 275 -3.21 -14.47 -17.20
N LEU A 276 -3.41 -15.00 -16.00
CA LEU A 276 -2.51 -14.79 -14.85
C LEU A 276 -1.08 -15.27 -15.14
N SER A 277 -0.93 -16.44 -15.72
CA SER A 277 0.36 -17.04 -16.11
C SER A 277 1.12 -16.16 -17.09
N CYS A 278 0.42 -15.54 -18.04
CA CYS A 278 1.00 -14.59 -18.99
C CYS A 278 1.51 -13.33 -18.28
N LEU A 279 0.75 -12.79 -17.33
CA LEU A 279 1.16 -11.63 -16.52
C LEU A 279 2.42 -11.95 -15.68
N VAL A 280 2.46 -13.13 -15.07
CA VAL A 280 3.60 -13.59 -14.27
C VAL A 280 4.84 -13.80 -15.14
N TYR A 281 4.70 -14.41 -16.32
CA TYR A 281 5.79 -14.51 -17.28
C TYR A 281 6.31 -13.13 -17.70
N THR A 282 5.39 -12.23 -18.03
CA THR A 282 5.72 -10.87 -18.46
C THR A 282 6.43 -10.08 -17.35
N PHE A 283 6.04 -10.26 -16.09
CA PHE A 283 6.74 -9.68 -14.95
C PHE A 283 8.22 -10.05 -14.93
N PHE A 284 8.53 -11.35 -15.02
CA PHE A 284 9.93 -11.80 -14.99
C PHE A 284 10.70 -11.33 -16.23
N ALA A 285 10.11 -11.43 -17.42
CA ALA A 285 10.75 -10.97 -18.65
C ALA A 285 11.05 -9.46 -18.61
N GLN A 286 10.09 -8.65 -18.14
CA GLN A 286 10.22 -7.20 -18.06
C GLN A 286 11.27 -6.77 -17.03
N PHE A 287 11.28 -7.36 -15.83
CA PHE A 287 12.21 -6.95 -14.78
C PHE A 287 13.61 -7.57 -14.91
N ALA A 288 13.76 -8.68 -15.64
CA ALA A 288 15.07 -9.21 -16.02
C ALA A 288 15.78 -8.35 -17.06
N SER A 289 15.02 -7.70 -17.95
CA SER A 289 15.53 -6.81 -19.00
C SER A 289 15.37 -5.33 -18.67
N TRP A 290 14.98 -5.00 -17.43
CA TRP A 290 14.74 -3.62 -17.03
C TRP A 290 16.04 -2.83 -17.07
N PRO A 291 16.06 -1.64 -17.69
CA PRO A 291 17.27 -0.84 -17.82
C PRO A 291 17.59 -0.14 -16.49
N TRP A 292 17.97 -0.87 -15.45
CA TRP A 292 18.45 -0.27 -14.20
C TRP A 292 19.61 0.70 -14.49
N PRO A 293 19.67 1.90 -13.89
CA PRO A 293 18.95 2.38 -12.71
C PRO A 293 17.56 3.02 -12.95
N HIS A 294 16.99 2.96 -14.16
CA HIS A 294 15.74 3.66 -14.45
C HIS A 294 14.61 3.28 -13.48
N PRO A 295 13.88 4.27 -12.94
CA PRO A 295 12.89 4.01 -11.91
C PRO A 295 11.65 3.29 -12.43
N VAL A 296 11.04 2.45 -11.59
CA VAL A 296 9.70 1.91 -11.86
C VAL A 296 8.68 2.91 -11.35
N GLN A 297 7.98 3.56 -12.28
CA GLN A 297 7.00 4.61 -12.00
C GLN A 297 5.60 4.15 -12.43
N ILE A 298 4.63 4.26 -11.51
CA ILE A 298 3.23 3.83 -11.73
C ILE A 298 2.23 4.99 -11.82
N ALA A 299 2.65 6.20 -11.43
CA ALA A 299 1.87 7.43 -11.50
C ALA A 299 2.80 8.63 -11.75
N SER A 300 2.27 9.73 -12.29
CA SER A 300 3.01 10.98 -12.39
C SER A 300 3.35 11.54 -11.01
N ILE A 301 4.47 12.25 -10.96
CA ILE A 301 4.93 12.92 -9.74
C ILE A 301 4.15 14.25 -9.62
N LYS A 302 3.30 14.41 -8.60
CA LYS A 302 2.47 15.58 -8.26
C LYS A 302 3.16 16.50 -7.26
N VAL A 303 3.40 17.77 -7.58
CA VAL A 303 3.99 18.76 -6.64
C VAL A 303 2.90 19.29 -5.68
N ALA A 304 3.15 19.34 -4.37
CA ALA A 304 2.32 20.12 -3.43
C ALA A 304 3.22 21.13 -2.71
N SER A 305 3.42 22.27 -3.37
CA SER A 305 4.35 23.33 -2.93
C SER A 305 3.90 24.06 -1.66
N ASP A 306 2.64 23.91 -1.29
CA ASP A 306 2.03 24.45 -0.07
C ASP A 306 2.32 23.61 1.17
N LEU A 307 2.83 22.38 1.00
CA LEU A 307 3.23 21.50 2.08
C LEU A 307 4.75 21.40 2.15
N ASN A 308 5.31 21.64 3.34
CA ASN A 308 6.74 21.45 3.59
C ASN A 308 7.06 19.96 3.79
N ILE A 309 6.85 19.13 2.77
CA ILE A 309 7.04 17.67 2.83
C ILE A 309 8.06 17.28 1.76
N PHE A 310 9.11 16.54 2.13
CA PHE A 310 10.07 16.03 1.16
C PHE A 310 9.42 15.03 0.20
N SER A 311 9.99 14.97 -0.98
CA SER A 311 9.47 14.19 -2.07
C SER A 311 10.60 13.82 -3.02
N TRP A 312 10.64 12.57 -3.47
CA TRP A 312 11.76 12.05 -4.25
C TRP A 312 11.82 12.63 -5.68
N ASP A 313 13.02 13.11 -6.08
CA ASP A 313 13.34 13.58 -7.43
C ASP A 313 14.52 12.79 -8.01
N PRO A 314 14.32 12.02 -9.11
CA PRO A 314 15.39 11.25 -9.75
C PRO A 314 16.55 12.10 -10.30
N GLN A 315 16.30 13.38 -10.60
CA GLN A 315 17.31 14.29 -11.16
C GLN A 315 18.24 14.85 -10.08
N LEU A 316 17.79 14.86 -8.83
CA LEU A 316 18.51 15.42 -7.68
C LEU A 316 19.06 14.34 -6.74
N VAL A 317 18.43 13.16 -6.67
CA VAL A 317 18.81 12.06 -5.76
C VAL A 317 18.69 10.70 -6.48
N ILE A 318 19.85 10.14 -6.88
CA ILE A 318 19.94 8.87 -7.63
C ILE A 318 19.69 7.64 -6.72
N SER A 319 19.88 7.78 -5.41
CA SER A 319 19.89 6.66 -4.46
C SER A 319 18.89 6.93 -3.35
N PHE A 320 17.66 6.43 -3.44
CA PHE A 320 16.83 6.12 -2.27
C PHE A 320 15.60 5.33 -2.71
N LEU A 321 15.39 4.17 -2.08
CA LEU A 321 14.15 3.43 -2.13
C LEU A 321 13.54 3.54 -0.74
N MET A 322 12.86 4.65 -0.49
CA MET A 322 12.08 4.81 0.73
C MET A 322 10.87 5.69 0.43
N PHE A 323 9.70 5.21 0.84
CA PHE A 323 8.54 6.06 1.08
C PHE A 323 8.93 6.92 2.30
N SER A 324 9.66 7.99 2.07
CA SER A 324 10.07 8.93 3.11
C SER A 324 9.40 10.25 2.82
N VAL A 325 8.42 10.61 3.65
CA VAL A 325 8.15 12.02 3.93
C VAL A 325 9.30 12.44 4.84
N ASP A 326 10.47 12.68 4.24
CA ASP A 326 11.56 13.32 4.96
C ASP A 326 11.19 14.77 5.25
N LEU A 327 11.67 15.25 6.38
CA LEU A 327 11.51 16.64 6.79
C LEU A 327 12.79 16.98 7.55
N GLU A 328 13.94 16.87 6.88
CA GLU A 328 15.19 17.43 7.39
C GLU A 328 15.36 18.86 6.88
N HIS A 329 15.44 19.79 7.85
CA HIS A 329 15.93 21.14 7.64
C HIS A 329 17.42 21.09 7.30
N GLY A 330 17.81 21.45 6.07
CA GLY A 330 19.23 21.42 5.73
C GLY A 330 19.64 21.86 4.33
N ARG A 331 19.46 23.16 4.04
CA ARG A 331 20.11 23.98 2.99
C ARG A 331 19.40 24.11 1.64
N SER A 332 19.32 25.39 1.28
CA SER A 332 18.78 26.02 0.09
C SER A 332 19.23 25.39 -1.23
N CYS A 333 18.26 24.98 -2.05
CA CYS A 333 18.28 25.21 -3.49
C CYS A 333 16.84 25.53 -3.93
N SER A 334 16.67 26.73 -4.48
CA SER A 334 15.45 27.25 -5.08
C SER A 334 14.98 26.36 -6.24
N ASN A 335 13.88 25.62 -6.03
CA ASN A 335 12.74 25.42 -6.94
C ASN A 335 12.00 24.10 -6.64
N GLY A 336 10.80 24.19 -6.05
CA GLY A 336 9.67 23.25 -6.17
C GLY A 336 9.82 21.81 -5.64
N THR A 337 8.88 21.36 -4.80
CA THR A 337 8.89 20.02 -4.15
C THR A 337 7.80 19.07 -4.72
N ILE A 338 8.18 17.87 -5.15
CA ILE A 338 7.55 16.96 -6.15
C ILE A 338 7.11 15.55 -5.62
N TYR A 339 5.83 15.25 -5.36
CA TYR A 339 5.35 13.93 -4.85
C TYR A 339 5.23 12.81 -5.91
N GLY A 340 5.90 11.68 -5.80
CA GLY A 340 5.73 10.55 -6.73
C GLY A 340 5.83 9.20 -6.04
N ILE A 341 5.03 8.21 -6.49
CA ILE A 341 5.29 6.81 -6.12
C ILE A 341 6.30 6.29 -7.12
N THR A 342 7.57 6.38 -6.74
CA THR A 342 8.67 5.93 -7.59
C THR A 342 9.59 5.00 -6.81
N ILE A 343 9.97 3.89 -7.44
CA ILE A 343 11.03 3.01 -6.95
C ILE A 343 12.35 3.49 -7.54
N GLY A 344 13.23 4.02 -6.70
CA GLY A 344 14.65 4.25 -7.01
C GLY A 344 15.46 2.95 -6.99
N THR A 345 16.68 2.96 -7.51
CA THR A 345 17.49 1.76 -7.80
C THR A 345 18.03 1.04 -6.55
N PHE A 346 18.23 -0.27 -6.67
CA PHE A 346 19.05 -1.09 -5.76
C PHE A 346 20.53 -0.96 -6.16
N TYR A 347 21.37 -0.44 -5.27
CA TYR A 347 22.81 -0.65 -5.34
C TYR A 347 23.21 -1.59 -4.20
N CYS A 348 23.91 -2.68 -4.54
CA CYS A 348 24.64 -3.51 -3.59
C CYS A 348 25.86 -2.74 -3.07
#